data_AF-A0A521KKF4-F1
#
_entry.id   AF-A0A521KKF4-F1
#
_cell.length_a   1.000
_cell.length_b   1.000
_cell.length_c   1.000
_cell.angle_alpha   90.00
_cell.angle_beta   90.00
_cell.angle_gamma   90.00
#
_symmetry.space_group_name_H-M   'P 1'
#
loop_
_entity.id
_entity.type
_entity.pdbx_description
1 polymer ?
#
loop_
_entity_poly.entity_id
_entity_poly.type
_entity_poly.pdbx_seq_one_letter_code
_entity_poly.pdbx_strand_id
1 'polypeptide(L)'
;MREEQVEPRFLANREVRTIPARWEHPQDERGRYVPLLPAQMPSVGGAAEIMAYETTSEGTPISPAFPATPEGRLQLVRYCAEHTTTFGKHRSGEEAWAAILFGEHATVGPDGAVRV
;
A
#
# COMPACT_ATOMS: atom_id res chain seq x y z
N MET A 1 23.86 23.17 -22.93
CA MET A 1 22.65 22.47 -22.44
C MET A 1 22.98 21.92 -21.06
N ARG A 2 22.19 22.25 -20.03
CA ARG A 2 22.26 21.49 -18.77
C ARG A 2 21.36 20.28 -18.98
N GLU A 3 21.90 19.08 -18.79
CA GLU A 3 21.09 17.90 -18.60
C GLU A 3 20.33 18.11 -17.29
N GLU A 4 19.08 18.56 -17.38
CA GLU A 4 18.14 18.37 -16.27
C GLU A 4 17.98 16.86 -16.13
N GLN A 5 18.62 16.31 -15.10
CA GLN A 5 18.38 14.94 -14.68
C GLN A 5 16.93 14.86 -14.23
N VAL A 6 16.07 14.37 -15.12
CA VAL A 6 14.69 14.02 -14.78
C VAL A 6 14.79 12.78 -13.89
N GLU A 7 14.80 12.98 -12.57
CA GLU A 7 14.68 11.87 -11.64
C GLU A 7 13.28 11.28 -11.76
N PRO A 8 13.11 10.01 -12.16
CA PRO A 8 11.81 9.37 -12.17
C PRO A 8 11.30 9.27 -10.73
N ARG A 9 10.32 10.11 -10.40
CA ARG A 9 9.55 10.02 -9.15
C ARG A 9 8.37 9.10 -9.40
N PHE A 10 8.33 7.98 -8.71
CA PHE A 10 7.15 7.11 -8.76
C PHE A 10 6.04 7.75 -7.93
N LEU A 11 4.94 8.11 -8.58
CA LEU A 11 3.64 8.23 -7.91
C LEU A 11 3.31 6.83 -7.41
N ALA A 12 3.49 6.60 -6.11
CA ALA A 12 3.30 5.28 -5.53
C ALA A 12 1.82 4.90 -5.67
N ASN A 13 1.52 3.97 -6.57
CA ASN A 13 0.18 3.45 -6.84
C ASN A 13 -0.27 2.49 -5.72
N ARG A 14 -0.14 2.95 -4.47
CA ARG A 14 -0.37 2.21 -3.25
C ARG A 14 -1.20 3.07 -2.33
N GLU A 15 -2.20 2.47 -1.71
CA GLU A 15 -3.01 3.16 -0.73
C GLU A 15 -3.31 2.26 0.46
N VAL A 16 -3.46 2.87 1.63
CA VAL A 16 -3.96 2.18 2.81
C VAL A 16 -5.46 2.42 2.91
N ARG A 17 -6.24 1.34 3.00
CA ARG A 17 -7.67 1.44 3.28
C ARG A 17 -7.99 0.83 4.63
N THR A 18 -8.94 1.47 5.32
CA THR A 18 -9.49 0.99 6.57
C THR A 18 -10.70 0.10 6.30
N ILE A 19 -10.79 -1.02 7.01
CA ILE A 19 -11.88 -1.99 6.93
C ILE A 19 -12.43 -2.31 8.33
N PRO A 20 -13.69 -2.77 8.45
CA PRO A 20 -14.17 -3.33 9.70
C PRO A 20 -13.32 -4.52 10.13
N ALA A 21 -13.10 -4.66 11.43
CA ALA A 21 -12.34 -5.79 11.96
C ALA A 21 -12.96 -7.13 11.52
N ARG A 22 -12.11 -8.07 11.08
CA ARG A 22 -12.48 -9.40 10.57
C ARG A 22 -13.30 -9.39 9.29
N TRP A 23 -13.37 -8.26 8.59
CA TRP A 23 -13.93 -8.24 7.25
C TRP A 23 -12.97 -8.92 6.27
N GLU A 24 -13.50 -9.83 5.46
CA GLU A 24 -12.72 -10.54 4.44
C GLU A 24 -12.95 -9.91 3.07
N HIS A 25 -11.85 -9.61 2.36
CA HIS A 25 -11.95 -9.06 1.01
C HIS A 25 -12.56 -10.11 0.06
N PRO A 26 -13.59 -9.76 -0.74
CA PRO A 26 -14.28 -10.71 -1.60
C PRO A 26 -13.32 -11.40 -2.58
N GLN A 27 -13.55 -12.69 -2.82
CA GLN A 27 -12.79 -13.49 -3.78
C GLN A 27 -13.75 -14.11 -4.82
N ASP A 28 -13.24 -14.31 -6.03
CA ASP A 28 -13.95 -15.03 -7.09
C ASP A 28 -13.94 -16.55 -6.84
N GLU A 29 -14.63 -17.31 -7.69
CA GLU A 29 -14.70 -18.78 -7.61
C GLU A 29 -13.32 -19.47 -7.70
N ARG A 30 -12.28 -18.75 -8.13
CA ARG A 30 -10.89 -19.24 -8.24
C ARG A 30 -10.03 -18.81 -7.05
N GLY A 31 -10.61 -18.18 -6.04
CA GLY A 31 -9.90 -17.67 -4.86
C GLY A 31 -9.04 -16.44 -5.14
N ARG A 32 -9.31 -15.69 -6.23
CA ARG A 32 -8.62 -14.43 -6.52
C ARG A 32 -9.43 -13.28 -5.95
N TYR A 33 -8.76 -12.31 -5.32
CA TYR A 33 -9.43 -11.11 -4.84
C TYR A 33 -10.15 -10.36 -5.96
N VAL A 34 -11.41 -9.98 -5.69
CA VAL A 34 -12.22 -9.15 -6.58
C VAL A 34 -11.84 -7.69 -6.33
N PRO A 35 -11.30 -6.94 -7.32
CA PRO A 35 -10.96 -5.54 -7.12
C PRO A 35 -12.17 -4.73 -6.68
N LEU A 36 -11.99 -3.93 -5.62
CA LEU A 36 -13.01 -3.00 -5.14
C LEU A 36 -12.48 -1.58 -5.23
N LEU A 37 -13.30 -0.65 -5.70
CA LEU A 37 -13.05 0.78 -5.57
C LEU A 37 -13.30 1.24 -4.13
N PRO A 38 -12.72 2.38 -3.69
CA PRO A 38 -12.96 2.90 -2.34
C PRO A 38 -14.44 3.07 -1.99
N ALA A 39 -15.28 3.46 -2.95
CA ALA A 39 -16.72 3.61 -2.76
C ALA A 39 -17.48 2.28 -2.55
N GLN A 40 -16.86 1.14 -2.88
CA GLN A 40 -17.42 -0.20 -2.69
C GLN A 40 -16.95 -0.84 -1.38
N MET A 41 -16.01 -0.21 -0.67
CA MET A 41 -15.51 -0.69 0.61
C MET A 41 -16.61 -0.59 1.68
N PRO A 42 -16.66 -1.54 2.64
CA PRO A 42 -17.61 -1.49 3.73
C PRO A 42 -17.38 -0.27 4.64
N SER A 43 -18.46 0.29 5.18
CA SER A 43 -18.38 1.34 6.19
C SER A 43 -17.82 0.80 7.51
N VAL A 44 -16.94 1.56 8.16
CA VAL A 44 -16.34 1.19 9.45
C VAL A 44 -17.16 1.79 10.59
N GLY A 45 -17.84 0.94 11.37
CA GLY A 45 -18.70 1.36 12.49
C GLY A 45 -18.15 1.02 13.89
N GLY A 46 -16.96 0.45 13.99
CA GLY A 46 -16.41 -0.07 15.26
C GLY A 46 -14.91 -0.35 15.15
N ALA A 47 -14.47 -1.50 15.71
CA ALA A 47 -13.09 -1.94 15.59
C ALA A 47 -12.66 -2.00 14.11
N ALA A 48 -11.44 -1.56 13.84
CA ALA A 48 -10.94 -1.33 12.50
C ALA A 48 -9.59 -2.01 12.26
N GLU A 49 -9.40 -2.46 11.03
CA GLU A 49 -8.15 -2.99 10.49
C GLU A 49 -7.74 -2.18 9.25
N ILE A 50 -6.49 -2.31 8.84
CA ILE A 50 -5.90 -1.65 7.67
C ILE A 50 -5.26 -2.67 6.75
N MET A 51 -5.32 -2.39 5.45
CA MET A 51 -4.67 -3.18 4.40
C MET A 51 -4.04 -2.24 3.37
N ALA A 52 -2.94 -2.67 2.77
CA ALA A 52 -2.35 -2.01 1.61
C ALA A 52 -2.99 -2.55 0.32
N TYR A 53 -3.25 -1.64 -0.61
CA TYR A 53 -3.85 -1.92 -1.91
C TYR A 53 -2.96 -1.42 -3.04
N GLU A 54 -3.00 -2.10 -4.18
CA GLU A 54 -2.49 -1.57 -5.45
C GLU A 54 -3.62 -0.85 -6.20
N THR A 55 -3.40 0.42 -6.53
CA THR A 55 -4.42 1.23 -7.21
C THR A 55 -4.41 1.02 -8.73
N THR A 56 -3.28 0.58 -9.31
CA THR A 56 -3.19 0.27 -10.75
C THR A 56 -4.05 -0.93 -11.15
N SER A 57 -4.24 -1.90 -10.25
CA SER A 57 -5.13 -3.05 -10.45
C SER A 57 -6.57 -2.80 -9.98
N GLU A 58 -6.93 -1.52 -9.81
CA GLU A 58 -8.27 -1.08 -9.38
C GLU A 58 -8.66 -1.55 -7.96
N GLY A 59 -7.68 -1.77 -7.06
CA GLY A 59 -7.96 -2.01 -5.65
C GLY A 59 -7.96 -3.48 -5.24
N THR A 60 -6.99 -4.24 -5.75
CA THR A 60 -6.65 -5.56 -5.18
C THR A 60 -5.79 -5.36 -3.92
N PRO A 61 -6.10 -6.05 -2.80
CA PRO A 61 -5.25 -6.01 -1.62
C PRO A 61 -3.91 -6.69 -1.92
N ILE A 62 -2.82 -6.06 -1.48
CA ILE A 62 -1.45 -6.60 -1.58
C ILE A 62 -0.89 -7.05 -0.23
N SER A 63 -1.68 -6.93 0.84
CA SER A 63 -1.34 -7.35 2.19
C SER A 63 -2.53 -8.05 2.86
N PRO A 64 -2.31 -8.84 3.92
CA PRO A 64 -3.38 -9.21 4.84
C PRO A 64 -3.84 -7.98 5.65
N ALA A 65 -4.90 -8.18 6.44
CA ALA A 65 -5.40 -7.20 7.38
C ALA A 65 -4.52 -7.11 8.63
N PHE A 66 -4.23 -5.89 9.07
CA PHE A 66 -3.53 -5.61 10.32
C PHE A 66 -4.36 -4.67 11.19
N PRO A 67 -4.20 -4.68 12.52
CA PRO A 67 -4.90 -3.74 13.39
C PRO A 67 -4.69 -2.27 12.97
N ALA A 68 -5.73 -1.45 13.06
CA ALA A 68 -5.62 0.00 12.78
C ALA A 68 -4.96 0.76 13.95
N THR A 69 -3.79 0.29 14.41
CA THR A 69 -2.98 0.88 15.50
C THR A 69 -1.57 1.22 14.99
N PRO A 70 -0.77 2.01 15.73
CA PRO A 70 0.63 2.26 15.35
C PRO A 70 1.44 0.97 15.16
N GLU A 71 1.25 -0.03 16.01
CA GLU A 71 1.92 -1.33 15.90
C GLU A 71 1.47 -2.10 14.67
N GLY A 72 0.17 -2.07 14.35
CA GLY A 72 -0.37 -2.68 13.14
C GLY A 72 0.12 -1.98 11.85
N ARG A 73 0.30 -0.65 11.88
CA ARG A 73 0.94 0.07 10.77
C ARG A 73 2.38 -0.40 10.54
N LEU A 74 3.15 -0.60 11.61
CA LEU A 74 4.51 -1.13 11.51
C LEU A 74 4.53 -2.57 10.97
N GLN A 75 3.59 -3.41 11.39
CA GLN A 75 3.44 -4.76 10.84
C GLN A 75 3.11 -4.74 9.34
N LEU A 76 2.21 -3.84 8.92
CA LEU A 76 1.89 -3.64 7.50
C LEU A 76 3.11 -3.20 6.69
N VAL A 77 3.90 -2.25 7.19
CA VAL A 77 5.14 -1.78 6.55
C VAL A 77 6.13 -2.93 6.37
N ARG A 78 6.37 -3.71 7.43
CA ARG A 78 7.26 -4.88 7.38
C ARG A 78 6.81 -5.91 6.37
N TYR A 79 5.52 -6.25 6.38
CA TYR A 79 4.96 -7.18 5.42
C TYR A 79 5.20 -6.71 3.98
N CYS A 80 4.99 -5.43 3.69
CA CYS A 80 5.21 -4.91 2.36
C CYS A 80 6.70 -4.95 1.96
N ALA A 81 7.61 -4.58 2.87
CA ALA A 81 9.04 -4.71 2.63
C ALA A 81 9.46 -6.16 2.30
N GLU A 82 8.85 -7.14 2.97
CA GLU A 82 9.19 -8.57 2.86
C GLU A 82 8.49 -9.32 1.72
N HIS A 83 7.32 -8.87 1.27
CA HIS A 83 6.48 -9.67 0.38
C HIS A 83 6.00 -8.95 -0.88
N THR A 84 6.15 -7.62 -0.96
CA THR A 84 5.57 -6.85 -2.07
C THR A 84 6.62 -6.05 -2.84
N THR A 85 6.23 -5.60 -4.02
CA THR A 85 7.04 -4.75 -4.90
C THR A 85 6.50 -3.33 -4.91
N THR A 86 7.41 -2.36 -4.93
CA THR A 86 7.06 -0.93 -5.02
C THR A 86 6.74 -0.53 -6.45
N PHE A 87 7.46 -1.09 -7.43
CA PHE A 87 7.19 -0.91 -8.86
C PHE A 87 7.77 -2.06 -9.70
N GLY A 88 6.96 -2.70 -10.55
CA GLY A 88 7.40 -3.84 -11.34
C GLY A 88 8.01 -4.95 -10.46
N LYS A 89 9.27 -5.30 -10.71
CA LYS A 89 10.05 -6.27 -9.91
C LYS A 89 10.88 -5.65 -8.78
N HIS A 90 10.82 -4.33 -8.61
CA HIS A 90 11.63 -3.62 -7.62
C HIS A 90 11.04 -3.73 -6.22
N ARG A 91 11.92 -3.90 -5.23
CA ARG A 91 11.59 -4.01 -3.80
C ARG A 91 12.37 -2.95 -3.03
N SER A 92 11.79 -2.48 -1.93
CA SER A 92 12.41 -1.49 -1.06
C SER A 92 12.21 -1.83 0.42
N GLY A 93 12.95 -1.14 1.29
CA GLY A 93 12.95 -1.36 2.73
C GLY A 93 11.77 -0.72 3.46
N GLU A 94 11.72 -0.92 4.78
CA GLU A 94 10.64 -0.43 5.66
C GLU A 94 10.47 1.10 5.59
N GLU A 95 11.55 1.87 5.55
CA GLU A 95 11.48 3.35 5.49
C GLU A 95 10.76 3.83 4.22
N ALA A 96 11.11 3.26 3.08
CA ALA A 96 10.45 3.54 1.82
C ALA A 96 8.98 3.10 1.84
N TRP A 97 8.66 1.94 2.41
CA TRP A 97 7.27 1.48 2.54
C TRP A 97 6.45 2.33 3.51
N ALA A 98 7.05 2.83 4.59
CA ALA A 98 6.41 3.77 5.49
C ALA A 98 6.09 5.08 4.77
N ALA A 99 7.03 5.60 3.96
CA ALA A 99 6.81 6.78 3.13
C ALA A 99 5.72 6.55 2.07
N ILE A 100 5.71 5.39 1.41
CA ILE A 100 4.70 5.02 0.40
C ILE A 100 3.29 4.94 1.00
N LEU A 101 3.14 4.32 2.17
CA LEU A 101 1.83 4.03 2.74
C LEU A 101 1.28 5.15 3.63
N PHE A 102 2.16 5.94 4.26
CA PHE A 102 1.78 6.90 5.29
C PHE A 102 2.49 8.25 5.17
N GLY A 103 3.42 8.42 4.23
CA GLY A 103 4.15 9.67 4.03
C GLY A 103 3.30 10.68 3.26
N GLU A 104 2.83 11.73 3.93
CA GLU A 104 2.23 12.88 3.25
C GLU A 104 3.32 13.57 2.41
N HIS A 105 3.06 13.70 1.10
CA HIS A 105 3.97 14.35 0.13
C HIS A 105 5.35 13.70 -0.06
N ALA A 106 5.59 12.52 0.54
CA ALA A 106 6.84 11.81 0.36
C ALA A 106 6.97 11.24 -1.06
N THR A 107 8.20 11.25 -1.58
CA THR A 107 8.55 10.56 -2.83
C THR A 107 9.66 9.55 -2.55
N VAL A 108 9.59 8.41 -3.22
CA VAL A 108 10.56 7.32 -3.08
C VAL A 108 11.24 7.10 -4.43
N GLY A 109 12.57 7.22 -4.43
CA GLY A 109 13.40 6.97 -5.59
C GLY A 109 13.53 5.48 -5.93
N PRO A 110 14.02 5.13 -7.15
CA PRO A 110 14.33 3.75 -7.53
C PRO A 110 15.43 3.10 -6.69
N ASP A 111 16.20 3.88 -5.94
CA ASP A 111 17.22 3.45 -4.97
C ASP A 111 16.63 3.20 -3.57
N GLY A 112 15.32 3.41 -3.41
CA GLY A 112 14.61 3.34 -2.13
C GLY A 112 14.77 4.60 -1.27
N ALA A 113 15.43 5.65 -1.77
CA ALA A 113 15.65 6.85 -0.99
C ALA A 113 14.37 7.68 -0.85
N VAL A 114 14.06 8.07 0.38
CA VAL A 114 12.89 8.90 0.71
C VAL A 114 13.25 10.38 0.58
N ARG A 115 12.33 11.18 0.05
CA ARG A 115 12.40 12.65 -0.02
C ARG A 115 11.05 13.22 0.43
N VAL A 116 11.08 14.20 1.33
CA VAL A 116 9.91 14.91 1.88
C VAL A 116 9.98 16.40 1.57
#